data_AF-A0A662B855-F1
#
_entry.id   AF-A0A662B855-F1
#
_cell.length_a   1.000
_cell.length_b   1.000
_cell.length_c   1.000
_cell.angle_alpha   90.00
_cell.angle_beta   90.00
_cell.angle_gamma   90.00
#
_symmetry.space_group_name_H-M   'P 1'
#
loop_
_entity.id
_entity.type
_entity.pdbx_description
1 polymer ?
#
loop_
_entity_poly.entity_id
_entity_poly.type
_entity_poly.pdbx_seq_one_letter_code
_entity_poly.pdbx_strand_id
1 'polypeptide(L)'
;MTKTISLRNFDFFNLSDKGLEREKNEDYLAYFDTFNGHIFVVCDGMGGHKGGEVASKIAVEAIGVYFNTQYYKNPFEAVENAISIANKKVFIHAKHNDELFGMGTTMV
;
A
#
# COMPACT_ATOMS: atom_id res chain seq x y z
N MET A 1 9.72 -8.49 13.61
CA MET A 1 9.59 -7.74 14.88
C MET A 1 8.37 -6.84 14.75
N THR A 2 7.26 -7.22 15.37
CA THR A 2 6.04 -6.40 15.44
C THR A 2 6.34 -5.17 16.29
N LYS A 3 6.10 -3.97 15.77
CA LYS A 3 6.35 -2.72 16.50
C LYS A 3 5.01 -2.18 17.00
N THR A 4 4.78 -2.23 18.30
CA THR A 4 3.60 -1.60 18.93
C THR A 4 3.82 -0.10 18.99
N ILE A 5 2.86 0.66 18.47
CA ILE A 5 2.83 2.12 18.59
C ILE A 5 1.53 2.48 19.31
N SER A 6 1.67 3.26 20.38
CA SER A 6 0.53 3.72 21.19
C SER A 6 0.17 5.14 20.78
N LEU A 7 -1.05 5.33 20.31
CA LEU A 7 -1.64 6.64 20.04
C LEU A 7 -2.63 6.96 21.16
N ARG A 8 -2.94 8.26 21.37
CA ARG A 8 -3.73 8.71 22.55
C ARG A 8 -5.04 7.97 22.78
N ASN A 9 -5.64 7.38 21.73
CA ASN A 9 -6.96 6.75 21.78
C ASN A 9 -6.99 5.29 21.32
N PHE A 10 -5.89 4.74 20.81
CA PHE A 10 -5.82 3.34 20.36
C PHE A 10 -4.35 2.89 20.22
N ASP A 11 -4.13 1.61 20.48
CA ASP A 11 -2.88 0.93 20.13
C ASP A 11 -3.05 0.24 18.78
N PHE A 12 -1.99 0.20 17.97
CA PHE A 12 -2.00 -0.59 16.74
C PHE A 12 -0.72 -1.40 16.58
N PHE A 13 -0.85 -2.44 15.78
CA PHE A 13 0.23 -3.32 15.35
C PHE A 13 -0.03 -3.73 13.92
N ASN A 14 1.02 -4.16 13.23
CA ASN A 14 0.91 -4.69 11.89
C ASN A 14 1.61 -6.05 11.82
N LEU A 15 0.97 -7.01 11.17
CA LEU A 15 1.48 -8.36 11.02
C LEU A 15 1.03 -8.88 9.66
N SER A 16 1.95 -9.50 8.94
CA SER A 16 1.66 -10.20 7.70
C SER A 16 2.44 -11.50 7.70
N ASP A 17 1.83 -12.54 7.16
CA ASP A 17 2.39 -13.88 7.06
C ASP A 17 2.04 -14.44 5.68
N LYS A 18 2.98 -15.14 5.06
CA LYS A 18 2.79 -15.75 3.73
C LYS A 18 1.75 -16.89 3.77
N GLY A 19 1.56 -17.50 4.93
CA GLY A 19 0.92 -18.78 5.09
C GLY A 19 1.81 -19.94 4.60
N LEU A 20 1.22 -21.14 4.59
CA LEU A 20 1.93 -22.39 4.34
C LEU A 20 1.97 -22.78 2.86
N GLU A 21 0.95 -22.41 2.10
CA GLU A 21 0.69 -22.92 0.73
C GLU A 21 1.29 -22.03 -0.37
N ARG A 22 1.45 -20.73 -0.12
CA ARG A 22 1.90 -19.77 -1.14
C ARG A 22 3.43 -19.73 -1.20
N GLU A 23 3.98 -19.53 -2.40
CA GLU A 23 5.43 -19.32 -2.59
C GLU A 23 5.88 -17.93 -2.12
N LYS A 24 5.03 -16.92 -2.33
CA LYS A 24 5.29 -15.52 -2.03
C LYS A 24 4.14 -14.91 -1.25
N ASN A 25 4.46 -13.92 -0.43
CA ASN A 25 3.46 -13.11 0.24
C ASN A 25 3.18 -11.89 -0.65
N GLU A 26 1.97 -11.81 -1.18
CA GLU A 26 1.56 -10.70 -2.04
C GLU A 26 0.87 -9.58 -1.25
N ASP A 27 0.70 -9.76 0.06
CA ASP A 27 0.24 -8.70 0.96
C ASP A 27 1.35 -7.70 1.23
N TYR A 28 0.97 -6.42 1.28
CA TYR A 28 1.83 -5.36 1.79
C TYR A 28 1.03 -4.40 2.65
N LEU A 29 1.61 -4.02 3.78
CA LEU A 29 0.96 -3.13 4.74
C LEU A 29 1.96 -2.14 5.31
N ALA A 30 1.49 -0.93 5.60
CA ALA A 30 2.31 0.09 6.22
C ALA A 30 1.49 1.06 7.07
N TYR A 31 2.22 1.79 7.89
CA TYR A 31 1.73 2.90 8.68
C TYR A 31 2.58 4.12 8.35
N PHE A 32 1.92 5.27 8.20
CA PHE A 32 2.56 6.55 7.98
C PHE A 32 2.05 7.57 9.00
N ASP A 33 2.99 8.27 9.64
CA ASP A 33 2.71 9.47 10.43
C ASP A 33 2.90 10.69 9.51
N THR A 34 1.82 11.41 9.23
CA THR A 34 1.76 12.42 8.15
C THR A 34 1.24 13.75 8.67
N PHE A 35 1.30 14.79 7.83
CA PHE A 35 0.70 16.08 8.17
C PHE A 35 -0.82 15.99 8.42
N ASN A 36 -1.49 15.01 7.81
CA ASN A 36 -2.92 14.75 7.97
C ASN A 36 -3.24 13.79 9.13
N GLY A 37 -2.23 13.44 9.94
CA GLY A 37 -2.32 12.44 11.00
C GLY A 37 -1.89 11.06 10.53
N HIS A 38 -2.50 10.04 11.14
CA HIS A 38 -2.11 8.65 10.98
C HIS A 38 -2.81 7.99 9.79
N ILE A 39 -2.03 7.38 8.90
CA ILE A 39 -2.53 6.61 7.77
C ILE A 39 -2.08 5.16 7.92
N PHE A 40 -3.05 4.25 7.80
CA PHE A 40 -2.85 2.81 7.77
C PHE A 40 -3.25 2.35 6.39
N VAL A 41 -2.42 1.51 5.77
CA VAL A 41 -2.71 0.98 4.43
C VAL A 41 -2.47 -0.51 4.43
N VAL A 42 -3.41 -1.25 3.85
CA VAL A 42 -3.29 -2.68 3.58
C VAL A 42 -3.63 -2.93 2.11
N CYS A 43 -2.78 -3.70 1.44
CA CYS A 43 -2.90 -4.06 0.05
C CYS A 43 -2.70 -5.58 -0.10
N ASP A 44 -3.65 -6.26 -0.74
CA ASP A 44 -3.55 -7.66 -1.16
C ASP A 44 -3.29 -7.70 -2.68
N GLY A 45 -2.09 -8.14 -3.04
CA GLY A 45 -1.61 -8.18 -4.41
C GLY A 45 -2.22 -9.33 -5.22
N MET A 46 -2.54 -9.05 -6.48
CA MET A 46 -3.08 -9.99 -7.44
C MET A 46 -2.25 -9.91 -8.74
N GLY A 47 -1.54 -10.97 -9.12
CA GLY A 47 -0.70 -10.92 -10.34
C GLY A 47 -0.42 -12.26 -11.02
N GLY A 48 -1.10 -13.35 -10.65
CA GLY A 48 -0.75 -14.68 -11.15
C GLY A 48 0.68 -15.07 -10.72
N HIS A 49 1.48 -15.67 -11.61
CA HIS A 49 2.81 -16.18 -11.25
C HIS A 49 3.83 -15.09 -10.84
N LYS A 50 3.65 -13.83 -11.26
CA LYS A 50 4.63 -12.76 -11.03
C LYS A 50 3.95 -11.38 -11.00
N GLY A 51 3.69 -10.84 -9.80
CA GLY A 51 3.55 -9.38 -9.68
C GLY A 51 2.66 -8.85 -8.56
N GLY A 52 1.89 -9.67 -7.84
CA GLY A 52 1.06 -9.17 -6.75
C GLY A 52 1.90 -8.50 -5.65
N GLU A 53 3.02 -9.13 -5.25
CA GLU A 53 3.96 -8.55 -4.25
C GLU A 53 4.52 -7.17 -4.68
N VAL A 54 4.70 -6.96 -5.99
CA VAL A 54 5.22 -5.72 -6.55
C VAL A 54 4.12 -4.67 -6.59
N ALA A 55 2.92 -5.06 -7.03
CA ALA A 55 1.77 -4.18 -7.09
C ALA A 55 1.37 -3.66 -5.72
N SER A 56 1.21 -4.53 -4.71
CA SER A 56 0.84 -4.16 -3.35
C SER A 56 1.88 -3.22 -2.72
N LYS A 57 3.16 -3.52 -2.89
CA LYS A 57 4.25 -2.64 -2.42
C LYS A 57 4.24 -1.26 -3.08
N ILE A 58 4.17 -1.18 -4.41
CA ILE A 58 4.14 0.10 -5.14
C ILE A 58 2.96 0.94 -4.67
N ALA A 59 1.80 0.31 -4.48
CA ALA A 59 0.57 0.99 -4.11
C ALA A 59 0.69 1.61 -2.70
N VAL A 60 1.14 0.85 -1.71
CA VAL A 60 1.35 1.34 -0.33
C VAL A 60 2.40 2.44 -0.27
N GLU A 61 3.55 2.28 -0.95
CA GLU A 61 4.60 3.30 -0.99
C GLU A 61 4.10 4.60 -1.63
N ALA A 62 3.24 4.51 -2.66
CA ALA A 62 2.67 5.69 -3.30
C ALA A 62 1.78 6.51 -2.35
N ILE A 63 1.00 5.85 -1.48
CA ILE A 63 0.19 6.54 -0.46
C ILE A 63 1.10 7.29 0.52
N GLY A 64 2.13 6.62 1.05
CA GLY A 64 3.08 7.24 1.98
C GLY A 64 3.76 8.47 1.36
N VAL A 65 4.23 8.35 0.12
CA VAL A 65 4.85 9.49 -0.60
C VAL A 65 3.86 10.64 -0.75
N TYR A 66 2.61 10.38 -1.15
CA TYR A 66 1.62 11.45 -1.37
C TYR A 66 1.36 12.26 -0.10
N PHE A 67 1.03 11.59 1.00
CA PHE A 67 0.66 12.26 2.25
C PHE A 67 1.85 12.86 3.02
N ASN A 68 3.08 12.48 2.70
CA ASN A 68 4.27 13.07 3.30
C ASN A 68 4.72 14.37 2.61
N THR A 69 4.00 14.86 1.60
CA THR A 69 4.37 16.09 0.88
C THR A 69 3.86 17.37 1.55
N GLN A 70 2.63 17.35 2.08
CA GLN A 70 1.96 18.55 2.63
C GLN A 70 0.71 18.16 3.42
N TYR A 71 0.13 19.14 4.12
CA TYR A 71 -1.21 19.03 4.71
C TYR A 71 -2.30 19.24 3.65
N TYR A 72 -3.31 18.36 3.65
CA TYR A 72 -4.49 18.46 2.80
C TYR A 72 -5.72 18.87 3.61
N LYS A 73 -6.40 19.94 3.21
CA LYS A 73 -7.60 20.43 3.92
C LYS A 73 -8.79 19.46 3.81
N ASN A 74 -8.93 18.78 2.68
CA ASN A 74 -9.96 17.78 2.45
C ASN A 74 -9.31 16.39 2.40
N PRO A 75 -9.33 15.61 3.50
CA PRO A 75 -8.68 14.31 3.54
C PRO A 75 -9.34 13.28 2.62
N PHE A 76 -10.65 13.37 2.37
CA PHE A 76 -11.34 12.44 1.46
C PHE A 76 -10.84 12.57 0.03
N GLU A 77 -10.78 13.80 -0.47
CA GLU A 77 -10.23 14.09 -1.80
C GLU A 77 -8.73 13.75 -1.89
N ALA A 78 -7.98 13.97 -0.80
CA ALA A 78 -6.58 13.57 -0.73
C ALA A 78 -6.41 12.04 -0.88
N VAL A 79 -7.25 11.26 -0.21
CA VAL A 79 -7.26 9.78 -0.33
C VAL A 79 -7.60 9.35 -1.76
N GLU A 80 -8.64 9.91 -2.37
CA GLU A 80 -9.01 9.58 -3.76
C GLU A 80 -7.87 9.88 -4.75
N ASN A 81 -7.22 11.03 -4.59
CA ASN A 81 -6.07 11.40 -5.41
C ASN A 81 -4.86 10.49 -5.19
N ALA A 82 -4.57 10.14 -3.92
CA ALA A 82 -3.49 9.23 -3.58
C ALA A 82 -3.71 7.83 -4.20
N ILE A 83 -4.93 7.30 -4.10
CA ILE A 83 -5.32 6.02 -4.73
C ILE A 83 -5.18 6.10 -6.25
N SER A 84 -5.63 7.20 -6.88
CA SER A 84 -5.50 7.40 -8.33
C SER A 84 -4.02 7.42 -8.78
N ILE A 85 -3.14 8.06 -8.00
CA ILE A 85 -1.70 8.09 -8.24
C ILE A 85 -1.10 6.69 -8.05
N ALA A 86 -1.46 5.98 -6.98
CA ALA A 86 -1.01 4.63 -6.72
C ALA A 86 -1.38 3.68 -7.88
N ASN A 87 -2.63 3.70 -8.32
CA ASN A 87 -3.11 2.92 -9.47
C ASN A 87 -2.33 3.24 -10.75
N LYS A 88 -2.11 4.53 -11.05
CA LYS A 88 -1.30 4.94 -12.22
C LYS A 88 0.13 4.40 -12.13
N LYS A 89 0.76 4.41 -10.96
CA LYS A 89 2.11 3.87 -10.77
C LYS A 89 2.15 2.36 -10.99
N VAL A 90 1.21 1.60 -10.41
CA VAL A 90 1.08 0.15 -10.64
C VAL A 90 0.90 -0.14 -12.12
N PHE A 91 -0.03 0.56 -12.78
CA PHE A 91 -0.32 0.37 -14.20
C PHE A 91 0.87 0.68 -15.11
N ILE A 92 1.56 1.80 -14.88
CA ILE A 92 2.75 2.17 -15.65
C ILE A 92 3.85 1.13 -15.44
N HIS A 93 4.07 0.68 -14.21
CA HIS A 93 5.09 -0.33 -13.91
C HIS A 93 4.78 -1.67 -14.58
N ALA A 94 3.52 -2.11 -14.55
CA ALA A 94 3.05 -3.33 -15.23
C ALA A 94 3.20 -3.24 -16.75
N LYS A 95 2.98 -2.05 -17.33
CA LYS A 95 3.10 -1.83 -18.78
C LYS A 95 4.54 -1.85 -19.29
N HIS A 96 5.51 -1.52 -18.44
CA HIS A 96 6.93 -1.46 -18.81
C HIS A 96 7.70 -2.74 -18.48
N ASN A 97 7.04 -3.75 -17.94
CA ASN A 97 7.65 -5.03 -17.61
C ASN A 97 6.71 -6.17 -18.00
N ASP A 98 7.04 -6.87 -19.08
CA ASP A 98 6.23 -7.97 -19.60
C ASP A 98 6.02 -9.09 -18.56
N GLU A 99 6.96 -9.29 -17.64
CA GLU A 99 6.80 -10.27 -16.56
C GLU A 99 5.75 -9.86 -15.51
N LEU A 100 5.39 -8.59 -15.45
CA LEU A 100 4.44 -8.01 -14.51
C LEU A 100 3.12 -7.62 -15.19
N PHE A 101 2.92 -8.04 -16.44
CA PHE A 101 1.72 -7.74 -17.18
C PHE A 101 0.48 -8.27 -16.45
N GLY A 102 -0.47 -7.38 -16.18
CA GLY A 102 -1.72 -7.73 -15.48
C GLY A 102 -1.63 -7.74 -13.96
N MET A 103 -0.48 -7.37 -13.35
CA MET A 103 -0.42 -7.21 -11.90
C MET A 103 -1.37 -6.09 -11.42
N GLY A 104 -1.93 -6.28 -10.24
CA GLY A 104 -2.80 -5.35 -9.54
C GLY A 104 -2.81 -5.64 -8.04
N THR A 105 -3.54 -4.84 -7.28
CA THR A 105 -3.68 -5.02 -5.83
C THR A 105 -4.98 -4.40 -5.35
N THR A 106 -5.52 -4.91 -4.25
CA THR A 106 -6.55 -4.21 -3.46
C THR A 106 -5.91 -3.05 -2.69
N MET A 107 -6.74 -2.20 -2.08
CA MET A 107 -6.29 -1.15 -1.16
C MET A 107 -7.38 -0.81 -0.16
N VAL A 108 -7.01 -0.75 1.12
CA VAL A 108 -7.81 -0.25 2.24
C VAL A 108 -6.94 0.66 3.10
#